data_AF-R7TS37-F1
#
_entry.id   AF-R7TS37-F1
#
_cell.length_a   1.000
_cell.length_b   1.000
_cell.length_c   1.000
_cell.angle_alpha   90.00
_cell.angle_beta   90.00
_cell.angle_gamma   90.00
#
_symmetry.space_group_name_H-M   'P 1'
#
loop_
_entity.id
_entity.type
_entity.pdbx_description
1 polymer ?
#
loop_
_entity_poly.entity_id
_entity_poly.type
_entity_poly.pdbx_seq_one_letter_code
_entity_poly.pdbx_strand_id
1 'polypeptide(L)' 'NSSPGWDGISMKVFKRCLPAVMDLMLFVINLSFQQGVFPTELKLAKYSQFFKK' A
#
# COMPACT_ATOMS: atom_id res chain seq x y z
N ASN A 1 7.82 10.65 9.53
CA ASN A 1 6.47 10.79 8.92
C ASN A 1 6.58 11.30 7.48
N SER A 2 7.62 10.92 6.72
CA SER A 2 8.17 11.78 5.66
C SER A 2 8.44 11.05 4.34
N SER A 3 7.52 10.19 3.91
CA SER A 3 7.44 9.86 2.48
C SER A 3 6.10 10.40 2.00
N PRO A 4 6.04 11.66 1.51
CA PRO A 4 4.88 12.12 0.76
C PRO A 4 4.69 11.14 -0.42
N GLY A 5 3.44 10.81 -0.74
CA GLY A 5 3.17 10.16 -2.02
C GLY A 5 3.66 11.05 -3.17
N TRP A 6 3.91 10.47 -4.33
CA TRP A 6 4.26 11.24 -5.54
C TRP A 6 3.17 12.27 -5.92
N ASP A 7 1.96 12.05 -5.42
CA ASP A 7 0.75 12.85 -5.57
C ASP A 7 0.64 14.03 -4.58
N GLY A 8 1.59 14.21 -3.65
CA GLY A 8 1.53 15.24 -2.61
C GLY A 8 0.47 14.98 -1.53
N ILE A 9 -0.20 13.82 -1.54
CA ILE A 9 -1.19 13.46 -0.54
C ILE A 9 -0.46 13.07 0.76
N SER A 10 -0.84 13.73 1.85
CA SER A 10 -0.30 13.37 3.17
C SER A 10 -0.72 11.95 3.55
N MET A 11 0.24 11.14 3.98
CA MET A 11 -0.02 9.78 4.48
C MET A 11 -1.04 9.76 5.64
N LYS A 12 -1.23 10.87 6.37
CA LYS A 12 -2.28 11.00 7.39
C LYS A 12 -3.69 10.92 6.80
N VAL A 13 -3.91 11.58 5.66
CA VAL A 13 -5.19 11.58 4.95
C VAL A 13 -5.44 10.17 4.40
N PHE A 14 -4.45 9.59 3.72
CA PHE A 14 -4.55 8.24 3.19
C PHE A 14 -4.88 7.20 4.26
N LYS A 15 -4.21 7.26 5.43
CA LYS A 15 -4.50 6.37 6.57
C LYS A 15 -5.94 6.49 7.09
N ARG A 16 -6.55 7.68 7.01
CA ARG A 16 -7.95 7.89 7.40
C ARG A 16 -8.92 7.29 6.38
N CYS A 17 -8.56 7.31 5.10
CA CYS A 17 -9.36 6.70 4.02
C CYS A 17 -9.15 5.18 3.91
N LEU A 18 -8.05 4.64 4.46
CA LEU A 18 -7.68 3.23 4.36
C LEU A 18 -8.83 2.26 4.65
N PRO A 19 -9.64 2.43 5.72
CA PRO A 19 -10.75 1.51 6.00
C PRO A 19 -11.78 1.43 4.88
N ALA A 20 -12.01 2.52 4.14
CA ALA A 20 -12.99 2.56 3.06
C ALA A 20 -12.47 1.94 1.75
N VAL A 21 -11.15 1.89 1.55
CA VAL A 21 -10.53 1.36 0.32
C VAL A 21 -9.89 -0.01 0.51
N MET A 22 -9.78 -0.49 1.76
CA MET A 22 -9.06 -1.72 2.10
C MET A 22 -9.66 -2.94 1.40
N ASP A 23 -10.98 -3.09 1.41
CA ASP A 23 -11.65 -4.24 0.79
C ASP A 23 -11.49 -4.26 -0.72
N LEU A 24 -11.57 -3.09 -1.37
CA LEU A 24 -11.32 -2.94 -2.80
C LEU A 24 -9.88 -3.28 -3.17
N MET A 25 -8.91 -2.81 -2.39
CA MET A 25 -7.50 -3.14 -2.60
C MET A 25 -7.25 -4.64 -2.42
N LEU A 26 -7.83 -5.25 -1.40
CA LEU A 26 -7.71 -6.68 -1.15
C LEU A 26 -8.28 -7.51 -2.31
N PHE A 27 -9.45 -7.12 -2.81
CA PHE A 27 -10.06 -7.77 -3.97
C PHE A 27 -9.16 -7.71 -5.21
N VAL A 28 -8.63 -6.53 -5.54
CA VAL A 28 -7.74 -6.34 -6.70
C VAL A 28 -6.46 -7.16 -6.54
N ILE A 29 -5.86 -7.17 -5.35
CA ILE A 29 -4.65 -7.95 -5.07
C ILE A 29 -4.93 -9.45 -5.26
N ASN A 30 -6.04 -9.96 -4.72
CA ASN A 30 -6.43 -11.35 -4.89
C ASN A 30 -6.72 -11.69 -6.36
N LEU A 31 -7.34 -10.77 -7.10
CA LEU A 31 -7.60 -10.94 -8.53
C LEU A 31 -6.29 -11.03 -9.33
N SER A 32 -5.30 -10.18 -9.01
CA SER A 32 -3.96 -10.26 -9.60
C SER A 32 -3.30 -11.61 -9.33
N PHE A 33 -3.41 -12.15 -8.11
CA PHE A 33 -2.91 -13.49 -7.80
C PHE A 33 -3.63 -14.60 -8.57
N GLN A 34 -4.93 -14.48 -8.79
CA GLN A 34 -5.70 -15.48 -9.54
C GLN A 34 -5.40 -15.43 -11.04
N GLN A 35 -5.26 -14.25 -11.62
CA GLN A 35 -5.05 -14.07 -13.07
C GLN A 35 -3.58 -14.12 -13.48
N GLY A 36 -2.65 -14.00 -12.52
CA GLY A 36 -1.22 -13.89 -12.80
C GLY A 36 -0.81 -12.56 -13.43
N VAL A 37 -1.69 -11.54 -13.37
CA VAL A 37 -1.44 -10.21 -13.94
C VAL A 37 -1.04 -9.24 -12.83
N PHE A 38 0.17 -8.72 -12.94
CA PHE A 38 0.75 -7.79 -11.97
C PHE A 38 1.25 -6.52 -12.66
N PRO A 39 1.38 -5.40 -11.93
CA PRO A 39 2.07 -4.23 -12.42
C PRO A 39 3.51 -4.57 -12.84
N THR A 40 4.00 -3.91 -13.90
CA THR A 40 5.38 -4.08 -14.41
C THR A 40 6.43 -3.76 -13.34
N GLU A 41 6.13 -2.82 -12.45
CA GLU A 41 7.00 -2.43 -11.35
C GLU A 41 6.23 -2.43 -10.04
N LEU A 42 6.78 -3.14 -9.05
CA LEU A 42 6.30 -3.10 -7.67
C LEU A 42 7.36 -2.42 -6.80
N LYS A 43 6.92 -1.52 -5.92
CA LYS A 43 7.82 -0.85 -4.99
C LYS A 43 8.42 -1.88 -4.03
N LEU A 44 9.76 -1.96 -4.01
CA LEU A 44 10.48 -2.75 -3.00
C LEU A 44 10.12 -2.24 -1.60
N ALA A 45 9.47 -3.11 -0.82
CA ALA A 45 9.10 -2.80 0.55
C ALA A 45 10.36 -2.84 1.44
N LYS A 46 10.82 -1.67 1.91
CA LYS A 46 11.84 -1.59 2.96
C LYS A 46 11.19 -1.88 4.31
N TYR A 47 11.35 -3.09 4.82
CA TYR A 47 10.93 -3.44 6.17
C TYR A 47 12.00 -3.01 7.18
N SER A 48 11.67 -2.05 8.05
CA SER A 48 12.49 -1.73 9.21
C SER A 48 12.01 -2.56 10.40
N GLN A 49 12.84 -3.48 10.86
CA GLN A 49 12.54 -4.29 12.03
C GLN A 49 12.63 -3.39 13.28
N PHE A 50 11.47 -2.96 13.80
CA PHE A 50 11.41 -2.25 15.07
C PHE A 50 11.61 -3.26 16.20
N PHE A 51 12.83 -3.33 16.73
CA PHE A 51 13.06 -3.92 18.04
C PHE A 51 12.32 -3.05 19.07
N LYS A 52 11.24 -3.58 19.65
CA LYS A 52 10.67 -3.01 20.87
C LYS A 52 11.62 -3.32 22.03
N LYS A 53 12.02 -2.27 22.76
CA LYS A 53 12.76 -2.37 24.02
C LYS A 53 11.80 -2.68 25.15
#